data_AF-A0A7X6YYR7-F1
#
_entry.id   AF-A0A7X6YYR7-F1
#
_cell.length_a   1.000
_cell.length_b   1.000
_cell.length_c   1.000
_cell.angle_alpha   90.00
_cell.angle_beta   90.00
_cell.angle_gamma   90.00
#
_symmetry.space_group_name_H-M   'P 1'
#
loop_
_entity.id
_entity.type
_entity.pdbx_description
1 polymer ?
#
loop_
_entity_poly.entity_id
_entity_poly.type
_entity_poly.pdbx_seq_one_letter_code
_entity_poly.pdbx_strand_id
1 'polypeptide(L)' 'MDYVKLVRDIVEPLVAKPEALLIREIPSEKGKGHIQILVVAEANDTARLIGRGGGVA' A
#
# COMPACT_ATOMS: atom_id res chain seq x y z
N MET A 1 14.91 -6.46 -5.50
CA MET A 1 13.75 -7.13 -4.87
C MET A 1 12.51 -6.38 -5.37
N ASP A 2 11.44 -7.07 -5.72
CA ASP A 2 10.22 -6.41 -6.21
C ASP A 2 9.29 -6.09 -5.04
N TYR A 3 9.48 -4.92 -4.45
CA TYR A 3 8.70 -4.48 -3.28
C TYR A 3 7.26 -4.11 -3.64
N VAL A 4 7.00 -3.67 -4.87
CA VAL A 4 5.65 -3.37 -5.34
C VAL A 4 4.81 -4.66 -5.38
N LYS A 5 5.38 -5.74 -5.93
CA LYS A 5 4.72 -7.05 -5.91
C LYS A 5 4.49 -7.56 -4.49
N LEU A 6 5.49 -7.45 -3.61
CA LEU A 6 5.35 -7.86 -2.22
C LEU A 6 4.21 -7.12 -1.50
N VAL A 7 4.13 -5.79 -1.65
CA VAL A 7 3.05 -5.01 -1.06
C VAL A 7 1.70 -5.39 -1.69
N ARG A 8 1.64 -5.60 -3.00
CA ARG A 8 0.42 -6.08 -3.68
C ARG A 8 -0.09 -7.38 -3.07
N ASP A 9 0.77 -8.38 -2.94
CA ASP A 9 0.42 -9.69 -2.38
C ASP A 9 -0.15 -9.59 -0.94
N ILE A 10 0.23 -8.54 -0.19
CA ILE A 10 -0.26 -8.28 1.17
C ILE A 10 -1.60 -7.51 1.18
N VAL A 11 -1.73 -6.46 0.38
CA VAL A 11 -2.87 -5.53 0.46
C VAL A 11 -4.07 -5.95 -0.38
N GLU A 12 -3.84 -6.66 -1.49
CA GLU A 12 -4.88 -7.11 -2.41
C GLU A 12 -5.97 -8.00 -1.75
N PRO A 13 -5.66 -8.94 -0.83
CA PRO A 13 -6.70 -9.70 -0.12
C PRO A 13 -7.46 -8.91 0.96
N LEU A 14 -7.03 -7.69 1.30
CA LEU A 14 -7.65 -6.87 2.34
C LEU A 14 -8.70 -5.88 1.81
N VAL A 15 -8.78 -5.73 0.50
CA VAL A 15 -9.65 -4.77 -0.18
C VAL A 15 -10.84 -5.46 -0.85
N ALA A 16 -11.95 -4.72 -0.98
CA ALA A 16 -13.13 -5.21 -1.69
C ALA A 16 -13.02 -5.02 -3.21
N LYS A 17 -12.25 -4.02 -3.67
CA LYS A 17 -12.06 -3.70 -5.09
C LYS A 17 -10.57 -3.68 -5.50
N PRO A 18 -9.93 -4.84 -5.68
CA PRO A 18 -8.54 -4.96 -6.14
C PRO A 18 -8.22 -4.18 -7.42
N GLU A 19 -9.20 -4.05 -8.32
CA GLU A 19 -9.07 -3.34 -9.60
C GLU A 19 -8.89 -1.82 -9.43
N ALA A 20 -9.34 -1.25 -8.31
CA ALA A 20 -9.21 0.17 -8.00
C ALA A 20 -7.87 0.50 -7.29
N LEU A 21 -6.98 -0.48 -7.14
CA LEU A 21 -5.79 -0.39 -6.33
C LEU A 21 -4.56 0.00 -7.16
N LEU A 22 -3.97 1.15 -6.84
CA LEU A 22 -2.73 1.65 -7.44
C LEU A 22 -1.60 1.55 -6.42
N ILE A 23 -0.56 0.80 -6.78
CA ILE A 23 0.66 0.63 -5.97
C ILE A 23 1.83 1.04 -6.83
N ARG A 24 2.62 2.00 -6.37
CA ARG A 24 3.86 2.41 -7.04
C ARG A 24 4.93 2.82 -6.05
N GLU A 25 6.17 2.55 -6.40
CA GLU A 25 7.31 3.16 -5.72
C GLU A 25 7.41 4.64 -6.09
N ILE A 26 7.70 5.48 -5.11
CA ILE A 26 7.94 6.92 -5.29
C ILE A 26 9.33 7.27 -4.76
N PRO A 27 9.95 8.37 -5.24
CA PRO A 27 11.23 8.83 -4.71
C PRO A 27 11.16 8.99 -3.20
N SER A 28 12.05 8.29 -2.49
CA SER A 28 12.10 8.32 -1.04
C SER A 28 12.66 9.66 -0.55
N GLU A 29 11.92 10.32 0.34
CA GLU A 29 12.36 11.56 0.97
C GLU A 29 13.41 11.34 2.08
N LYS A 30 13.59 10.09 2.52
CA LYS A 30 14.51 9.74 3.63
C LYS A 30 15.94 9.40 3.18
N GLY A 31 16.24 9.51 1.89
CA GLY A 31 17.57 9.25 1.35
C GLY A 31 17.90 7.76 1.14
N LYS A 32 19.20 7.45 0.96
CA LYS A 32 19.68 6.09 0.62
C LYS A 32 19.28 5.07 1.68
N GLY A 33 18.77 3.92 1.23
CA GLY A 33 18.37 2.81 2.10
C GLY A 33 16.88 2.81 2.49
N HIS A 34 16.13 3.82 2.08
CA HIS A 34 14.68 3.90 2.32
C HIS A 34 13.90 3.76 1.02
N ILE A 35 12.84 2.95 1.07
CA ILE A 35 11.89 2.76 -0.03
C ILE A 35 10.56 3.37 0.44
N GLN A 36 9.91 4.10 -0.45
CA GLN A 36 8.62 4.70 -0.18
C GLN A 36 7.63 4.24 -1.24
N ILE A 37 6.51 3.66 -0.79
CA ILE A 37 5.49 3.06 -1.66
C ILE A 37 4.20 3.84 -1.44
N LEU A 38 3.64 4.33 -2.54
CA LEU A 38 2.31 4.95 -2.56
C LEU A 38 1.28 3.86 -2.86
N VAL A 39 0.36 3.66 -1.92
CA VAL A 39 -0.81 2.80 -2.07
C VAL A 39 -2.05 3.68 -2.11
N VAL A 40 -2.82 3.58 -3.20
CA VAL A 40 -4.09 4.29 -3.38
C VAL A 40 -5.19 3.25 -3.60
N ALA A 41 -6.29 3.41 -2.87
CA ALA A 41 -7.49 2.59 -2.98
C ALA A 41 -8.73 3.48 -2.81
N GLU A 42 -9.92 2.93 -3.02
CA GLU A 42 -11.16 3.64 -2.66
C GLU A 42 -11.22 3.93 -1.15
N ALA A 43 -12.03 4.90 -0.74
CA ALA A 43 -12.10 5.35 0.65
C ALA A 43 -12.40 4.22 1.66
N ASN A 44 -13.33 3.33 1.33
CA ASN A 44 -13.68 2.20 2.19
C ASN A 44 -12.54 1.19 2.33
N ASP A 45 -11.83 0.94 1.24
CA ASP A 45 -10.69 0.02 1.21
C ASP A 45 -9.47 0.65 1.89
N THR A 46 -9.29 1.97 1.76
CA THR A 46 -8.27 2.72 2.49
C THR A 46 -8.48 2.58 4.01
N ALA A 47 -9.72 2.69 4.49
CA ALA A 47 -10.01 2.48 5.91
C ALA A 47 -9.70 1.04 6.38
N ARG A 48 -9.94 0.03 5.53
CA ARG A 48 -9.56 -1.37 5.81
C ARG A 48 -8.05 -1.55 5.88
N LEU A 49 -7.32 -0.95 4.93
CA LEU A 49 -5.87 -1.01 4.86
C LEU A 49 -5.18 -0.30 6.02
N ILE A 50 -5.74 0.80 6.54
CA ILE A 50 -5.23 1.46 7.76
C ILE A 50 -5.52 0.57 8.98
N GLY A 51 -6.68 -0.07 9.00
CA GLY A 51 -7.13 -0.88 10.13
C GLY A 51 -7.41 -0.05 11.38
N ARG A 52 -7.75 -0.73 12.50
CA ARG A 52 -8.09 -0.05 13.75
C ARG A 52 -6.84 0.60 14.35
N GLY A 53 -6.86 1.93 14.45
CA GLY A 53 -5.77 2.71 15.06
C GLY A 53 -4.47 2.72 14.27
N GLY A 54 -4.49 2.45 12.96
CA GLY A 54 -3.27 2.34 12.15
C GLY A 54 -2.46 1.07 12.41
N GLY A 55 -3.12 -0.01 12.85
CA GLY A 55 -2.45 -1.26 13.19
C GLY A 55 -2.01 -2.10 11.98
N VAL A 56 -2.41 -1.73 10.77
CA VAL A 56 -2.11 -2.48 9.53
C VAL A 56 -1.16 -1.71 8.61
N ALA A 57 -1.36 -0.40 8.43
CA ALA A 57 -0.54 0.48 7.59
C ALA A 57 0.11 1.62 8.37
#